data_AF-A0A818D6H4-F1
#
_entry.id   AF-A0A818D6H4-F1
#
_cell.length_a   1.000
_cell.length_b   1.000
_cell.length_c   1.000
_cell.angle_alpha   90.00
_cell.angle_beta   90.00
_cell.angle_gamma   90.00
#
_symmetry.space_group_name_H-M   'P 1'
#
loop_
_entity.id
_entity.type
_entity.pdbx_description
1 polymer ?
#
loop_
_entity_poly.entity_id
_entity_poly.type
_entity_poly.pdbx_seq_one_letter_code
_entity_poly.pdbx_strand_id
1 'polypeptide(L)'
;LTLANFDERLRELEDIRTECEQARTLSRDIYSTETYKVSSEEHSITVKLFYQYLYEENQFYNDVSKYLSSKMPEIEQRIENDELIPLFGYDLVKHCSKRSENLIAYPIEICIRLLENSLNEEGLFRIAPSHGKQKKLVSEINLQIIDKASTLSELNYDPHVPASTLKQYLRELPDCLLTNALLSQWNDVISI
;
A
#
# COMPACT_ATOMS: atom_id res chain seq x y z
N LEU A 1 -1.53 56.63 76.95
CA LEU A 1 -0.93 56.73 75.60
C LEU A 1 -1.02 58.18 75.17
N THR A 2 0.11 58.88 75.08
CA THR A 2 0.20 60.31 74.73
C THR A 2 0.13 60.50 73.22
N LEU A 3 -0.45 61.62 72.75
CA LEU A 3 -0.59 61.95 71.32
C LEU A 3 0.72 61.80 70.52
N ALA A 4 1.86 62.16 71.14
CA ALA A 4 3.18 62.04 70.55
C ALA A 4 3.55 60.60 70.13
N ASN A 5 3.07 59.60 70.87
CA ASN A 5 3.32 58.17 70.60
C ASN A 5 2.47 57.64 69.43
N PHE A 6 1.39 58.36 69.09
CA PHE A 6 0.54 58.06 67.94
C PHE A 6 1.13 58.65 66.65
N ASP A 7 1.64 59.88 66.71
CA ASP A 7 2.34 60.53 65.58
C ASP A 7 3.64 59.84 65.19
N GLU A 8 4.36 59.28 66.15
CA GLU A 8 5.60 58.52 65.91
C GLU A 8 5.30 57.19 65.20
N ARG A 9 4.28 56.46 65.67
CA ARG A 9 3.78 55.26 64.98
C ARG A 9 3.20 55.53 63.60
N LEU A 10 2.57 56.68 63.39
CA LEU A 10 2.05 57.08 62.09
C LEU A 10 3.20 57.27 61.09
N ARG A 11 4.29 57.92 61.52
CA ARG A 11 5.52 58.08 60.74
C ARG A 11 6.18 56.73 60.43
N GLU A 12 6.32 55.86 61.41
CA GLU A 12 6.86 54.50 61.18
C GLU A 12 6.03 53.71 60.15
N LEU A 13 4.69 53.81 60.21
CA LEU A 13 3.81 53.15 59.23
C LEU A 13 3.94 53.75 57.82
N GLU A 14 4.15 55.07 57.72
CA GLU A 14 4.42 55.73 56.44
C GLU A 14 5.76 55.31 55.87
N ASP A 15 6.81 55.24 56.70
CA ASP A 15 8.13 54.77 56.28
C ASP A 15 8.08 53.33 55.80
N ILE A 16 7.45 52.42 56.56
CA ILE A 16 7.24 51.01 56.17
C ILE A 16 6.43 50.93 54.86
N ARG A 17 5.40 51.77 54.68
CA ARG A 17 4.62 51.80 53.44
C ARG A 17 5.50 52.19 52.26
N THR A 18 6.32 53.23 52.41
CA THR A 18 7.21 53.71 51.35
C THR A 18 8.29 52.69 51.00
N GLU A 19 8.91 52.03 52.00
CA GLU A 19 9.86 50.95 51.76
C GLU A 19 9.21 49.77 51.04
N CYS A 20 8.00 49.39 51.45
CA CYS A 20 7.26 48.30 50.82
C CYS A 20 6.89 48.64 49.36
N GLU A 21 6.48 49.87 49.08
CA GLU A 21 6.23 50.35 47.72
C GLU A 21 7.51 50.35 46.86
N GLN A 22 8.64 50.82 47.41
CA GLN A 22 9.93 50.82 46.71
C GLN A 22 10.41 49.40 46.40
N ALA A 23 10.34 48.49 47.38
CA ALA A 23 10.70 47.08 47.19
C ALA A 23 9.82 46.42 46.11
N ARG A 24 8.51 46.69 46.12
CA ARG A 24 7.57 46.21 45.09
C ARG A 24 7.92 46.73 43.70
N THR A 25 8.28 48.01 43.61
CA THR A 25 8.65 48.64 42.34
C THR A 25 9.94 48.04 41.79
N LEU A 26 10.95 47.86 42.65
CA LEU A 26 12.21 47.22 42.31
C LEU A 26 12.02 45.77 41.83
N SER A 27 11.23 44.96 42.54
CA SER A 27 10.95 43.58 42.11
C SER A 27 10.25 43.53 40.75
N ARG A 28 9.34 44.47 40.48
CA ARG A 28 8.66 44.57 39.17
C ARG A 28 9.61 44.95 38.06
N ASP A 29 10.54 45.86 38.32
CA ASP A 29 11.51 46.32 37.32
C ASP A 29 12.55 45.22 37.03
N ILE A 30 12.99 44.47 38.05
CA ILE A 30 13.83 43.26 37.89
C ILE A 30 13.09 42.23 37.03
N TYR A 31 11.85 41.92 37.38
CA TYR A 31 11.03 40.95 36.62
C TYR A 31 10.85 41.39 35.16
N SER A 32 10.54 42.66 34.92
CA SER A 32 10.36 43.19 33.57
C SER A 32 11.65 43.11 32.76
N THR A 33 12.79 43.42 33.37
CA THR A 33 14.11 43.36 32.73
C THR A 33 14.45 41.94 32.27
N GLU A 34 14.23 40.94 33.13
CA GLU A 34 14.50 39.54 32.79
C GLU A 34 13.52 39.02 31.72
N THR A 35 12.25 39.43 31.78
CA THR A 35 11.25 39.09 30.76
C THR A 35 11.64 39.65 29.39
N TYR A 36 12.12 40.88 29.33
CA TYR A 36 12.57 41.50 28.08
C TYR A 36 13.84 40.86 27.51
N LYS A 37 14.77 40.41 28.36
CA LYS A 37 15.94 39.64 27.89
C LYS A 37 15.51 38.37 27.16
N VAL A 38 14.65 37.56 27.79
CA VAL A 38 14.18 36.31 27.19
C VAL A 38 13.47 36.57 25.87
N SER A 39 12.58 37.57 25.82
CA SER A 39 11.89 37.94 24.58
C SER A 39 12.85 38.45 23.49
N SER A 40 13.94 39.13 23.87
CA SER A 40 14.96 39.57 22.90
C SER A 40 15.76 38.39 22.30
N GLU A 41 15.91 37.30 23.05
CA GLU A 41 16.61 36.09 22.58
C GLU A 41 15.70 35.13 21.80
N GLU A 42 14.38 35.19 22.01
CA GLU A 42 13.37 34.35 21.36
C GLU A 42 13.48 34.37 19.82
N HIS A 43 13.75 35.55 19.23
CA HIS A 43 13.95 35.68 17.79
C HIS A 43 15.18 34.89 17.31
N SER A 44 16.30 34.97 18.04
CA SER A 44 17.52 34.23 17.70
C SER A 44 17.31 32.72 17.88
N ILE A 45 16.62 32.29 18.93
CA ILE A 45 16.29 30.88 19.18
C ILE A 45 15.41 30.35 18.05
N THR A 46 14.34 31.06 17.70
CA THR A 46 13.39 30.64 16.65
C THR A 46 14.07 30.56 15.29
N VAL A 47 14.82 31.60 14.91
CA VAL A 47 15.49 31.66 13.61
C VAL A 47 16.59 30.60 13.50
N LYS A 48 17.31 30.27 14.58
CA LYS A 48 18.43 29.32 14.51
C LYS A 48 18.02 27.88 14.78
N LEU A 49 17.28 27.60 15.84
CA LEU A 49 16.90 26.23 16.21
C LEU A 49 15.72 25.71 15.40
N PHE A 50 14.66 26.51 15.24
CA PHE A 50 13.45 26.06 14.57
C PHE A 50 13.66 25.89 13.07
N TYR A 51 14.35 26.84 12.43
CA TYR A 51 14.74 26.70 11.03
C TYR A 51 15.67 25.50 10.81
N GLN A 52 16.71 25.35 11.65
CA GLN A 52 17.64 24.21 11.50
C GLN A 52 16.91 22.89 11.69
N TYR A 53 16.02 22.78 12.69
CA TYR A 53 15.21 21.59 12.92
C TYR A 53 14.38 21.23 11.68
N LEU A 54 13.62 22.18 11.14
CA LEU A 54 12.79 21.95 9.96
C LEU A 54 13.65 21.64 8.71
N TYR A 55 14.83 22.26 8.61
CA TYR A 55 15.78 21.98 7.53
C TYR A 55 16.30 20.54 7.59
N GLU A 56 16.76 20.09 8.76
CA GLU A 56 17.22 18.70 8.95
C GLU A 56 16.08 17.70 8.73
N GLU A 57 14.87 18.01 9.21
CA GLU A 57 13.69 17.16 9.02
C GLU A 57 13.35 17.02 7.53
N ASN A 58 13.40 18.12 6.77
CA ASN A 58 13.21 18.10 5.33
C ASN A 58 14.30 17.29 4.61
N GLN A 59 15.57 17.45 5.00
CA GLN A 59 16.66 16.64 4.42
C GLN A 59 16.46 15.15 4.68
N PHE A 60 16.08 14.77 5.90
CA PHE A 60 15.79 13.38 6.24
C PHE A 60 14.67 12.80 5.35
N TYR A 61 13.54 13.49 5.20
CA TYR A 61 12.45 13.00 4.34
C TYR A 61 12.86 12.95 2.86
N ASN A 62 13.68 13.89 2.40
CA ASN A 62 14.21 13.84 1.03
C ASN A 62 15.11 12.63 0.81
N ASP A 63 15.94 12.26 1.79
CA ASP A 63 16.81 11.09 1.69
C ASP A 63 16.00 9.78 1.76
N VAL A 64 14.98 9.70 2.60
CA VAL A 64 14.01 8.59 2.59
C VAL A 64 13.30 8.51 1.24
N SER A 65 12.86 9.64 0.70
CA SER A 65 12.18 9.69 -0.60
C SER A 65 13.09 9.23 -1.73
N LYS A 66 14.36 9.65 -1.77
CA LYS A 66 15.36 9.18 -2.73
C LYS A 66 15.61 7.68 -2.59
N TYR A 67 15.76 7.18 -1.36
CA TYR A 67 15.94 5.76 -1.10
C TYR A 67 14.76 4.94 -1.63
N LEU A 68 13.53 5.32 -1.28
CA LEU A 68 12.32 4.65 -1.77
C LEU A 68 12.24 4.72 -3.30
N SER A 69 12.50 5.89 -3.89
CA SER A 69 12.52 6.08 -5.35
C SER A 69 13.56 5.20 -6.04
N SER A 70 14.67 4.86 -5.37
CA SER A 70 15.66 3.90 -5.89
C SER A 70 15.23 2.43 -5.73
N LYS A 71 14.50 2.10 -4.66
CA LYS A 71 14.11 0.72 -4.35
C LYS A 71 12.81 0.28 -5.01
N MET A 72 11.90 1.19 -5.30
CA MET A 72 10.66 0.88 -6.02
C MET A 72 10.93 0.24 -7.39
N PRO A 73 11.80 0.78 -8.26
CA PRO A 73 12.13 0.15 -9.53
C PRO A 73 12.78 -1.23 -9.39
N GLU A 74 13.64 -1.44 -8.38
CA GLU A 74 14.23 -2.77 -8.11
C GLU A 74 13.15 -3.82 -7.79
N ILE A 75 12.13 -3.43 -7.01
CA ILE A 75 11.00 -4.30 -6.67
C ILE A 75 10.10 -4.52 -7.89
N GLU A 76 9.78 -3.47 -8.64
CA GLU A 76 8.99 -3.57 -9.88
C GLU A 76 9.65 -4.51 -10.88
N GLN A 77 10.96 -4.36 -11.11
CA GLN A 77 11.73 -5.25 -11.97
C GLN A 77 11.71 -6.70 -11.44
N ARG A 78 11.76 -6.89 -10.13
CA ARG A 78 11.66 -8.23 -9.53
C ARG A 78 10.28 -8.85 -9.73
N ILE A 79 9.20 -8.07 -9.62
CA ILE A 79 7.82 -8.52 -9.88
C ILE A 79 7.63 -8.84 -11.37
N GLU A 80 8.17 -8.01 -12.26
CA GLU A 80 8.12 -8.26 -13.71
C GLU A 80 8.87 -9.54 -14.09
N ASN A 81 10.01 -9.81 -13.43
CA ASN A 81 10.82 -11.00 -13.63
C ASN A 81 10.39 -12.20 -12.77
N ASP A 82 9.37 -12.06 -11.92
CA ASP A 82 8.87 -13.17 -11.13
C ASP A 82 8.19 -14.19 -12.04
N GLU A 83 8.66 -15.44 -11.98
CA GLU A 83 8.13 -16.56 -12.73
C GLU A 83 6.81 -17.07 -12.14
N LEU A 84 6.54 -16.77 -10.85
CA LEU A 84 5.42 -17.32 -10.07
C LEU A 84 4.22 -16.35 -9.96
N ILE A 85 3.81 -15.75 -11.07
CA ILE A 85 2.59 -14.94 -11.11
C ILE A 85 1.35 -15.84 -11.05
N PRO A 86 0.33 -15.55 -10.21
CA PRO A 86 -0.95 -16.23 -10.28
C PRO A 86 -1.55 -16.03 -11.68
N LEU A 87 -1.72 -17.13 -12.42
CA LEU A 87 -2.15 -17.11 -13.81
C LEU A 87 -3.65 -16.84 -13.92
N PHE A 88 -4.44 -17.26 -12.93
CA PHE A 88 -5.87 -17.01 -12.88
C PHE A 88 -6.15 -15.56 -12.48
N GLY A 89 -7.00 -14.87 -13.23
CA GLY A 89 -7.25 -13.43 -13.03
C GLY A 89 -6.25 -12.50 -13.70
N TYR A 90 -5.24 -13.02 -14.40
CA TYR A 90 -4.21 -12.23 -15.05
C TYR A 90 -4.51 -11.96 -16.53
N ASP A 91 -4.01 -10.84 -17.03
CA ASP A 91 -4.28 -10.37 -18.39
C ASP A 91 -3.70 -11.33 -19.45
N LEU A 92 -4.53 -11.67 -20.44
CA LEU A 92 -4.19 -12.63 -21.48
C LEU A 92 -3.03 -12.15 -22.38
N VAL A 93 -2.96 -10.85 -22.68
CA VAL A 93 -1.89 -10.27 -23.49
C VAL A 93 -0.55 -10.43 -22.77
N LYS A 94 -0.52 -10.19 -21.46
CA LYS A 94 0.69 -10.35 -20.65
C LYS A 94 1.16 -11.81 -20.58
N HIS A 95 0.24 -12.77 -20.50
CA HIS A 95 0.59 -14.20 -20.58
C HIS A 95 1.30 -14.55 -21.89
N CYS A 96 0.77 -14.10 -23.02
CA CYS A 96 1.33 -14.39 -24.33
C CYS A 96 2.66 -13.65 -24.55
N SER A 97 2.80 -12.41 -24.04
CA SER A 97 4.04 -11.64 -24.16
C SER A 97 5.21 -12.20 -23.35
N LYS A 98 4.94 -12.79 -22.17
CA LYS A 98 5.99 -13.37 -21.31
C LYS A 98 6.56 -14.69 -21.84
N ARG A 99 5.75 -15.50 -22.54
CA ARG A 99 6.20 -16.78 -23.11
C ARG A 99 6.64 -16.57 -24.56
N SER A 100 7.92 -16.23 -24.77
CA SER A 100 8.52 -15.99 -26.09
C SER A 100 8.32 -17.12 -27.12
N GLU A 101 7.98 -18.34 -26.69
CA GLU A 101 7.83 -19.52 -27.55
C GLU A 101 6.37 -20.01 -27.70
N ASN A 102 5.40 -19.47 -26.96
CA ASN A 102 4.03 -19.98 -26.97
C ASN A 102 3.01 -18.84 -27.10
N LEU A 103 2.26 -18.84 -28.20
CA LEU A 103 1.20 -17.87 -28.49
C LEU A 103 -0.05 -18.05 -27.59
N ILE A 104 -0.12 -19.13 -26.82
CA ILE A 104 -1.29 -19.52 -26.02
C ILE A 104 -0.93 -19.51 -24.53
N ALA A 105 -1.83 -18.98 -23.70
CA ALA A 105 -1.69 -18.96 -22.26
C ALA A 105 -1.55 -20.38 -21.68
N TYR A 106 -0.62 -20.56 -20.73
CA TYR A 106 -0.31 -21.86 -20.11
C TYR A 106 -1.53 -22.60 -19.54
N PRO A 107 -2.49 -21.94 -18.83
CA PRO A 107 -3.69 -22.62 -18.35
C PRO A 107 -4.56 -23.21 -19.47
N ILE A 108 -4.65 -22.51 -20.61
CA ILE A 108 -5.40 -23.01 -21.78
C ILE A 108 -4.66 -24.21 -22.38
N GLU A 109 -3.37 -24.06 -22.62
CA GLU A 109 -2.52 -25.10 -23.23
C GLU A 109 -2.60 -26.43 -22.45
N ILE A 110 -2.43 -26.37 -21.12
CA ILE A 110 -2.47 -27.55 -20.26
C ILE A 110 -3.87 -28.17 -20.23
N CYS A 111 -4.92 -27.37 -20.04
CA CYS A 111 -6.27 -27.90 -19.96
C CYS A 111 -6.70 -28.55 -21.28
N ILE A 112 -6.39 -27.96 -22.43
CA ILE A 112 -6.71 -28.55 -23.74
C ILE A 112 -5.94 -29.86 -23.93
N ARG A 113 -4.65 -29.88 -23.63
CA ARG A 113 -3.85 -31.10 -23.76
C ARG A 113 -4.36 -32.25 -22.91
N LEU A 114 -4.70 -31.98 -21.64
CA LEU A 114 -5.27 -32.99 -20.74
C LEU A 114 -6.60 -33.54 -21.29
N LEU A 115 -7.31 -32.78 -22.12
CA LEU A 115 -8.60 -33.17 -22.72
C LEU A 115 -8.48 -33.85 -24.08
N GLU A 116 -7.33 -33.76 -24.78
CA GLU A 116 -7.16 -34.27 -26.15
C GLU A 116 -7.56 -35.75 -26.30
N ASN A 117 -7.23 -36.58 -25.29
CA ASN A 117 -7.53 -38.01 -25.28
C ASN A 117 -8.89 -38.36 -24.65
N SER A 118 -9.68 -37.36 -24.24
CA SER A 118 -10.95 -37.53 -23.51
C SER A 118 -12.12 -36.83 -24.19
N LEU A 119 -12.02 -36.55 -25.49
CA LEU A 119 -13.09 -35.92 -26.27
C LEU A 119 -14.35 -36.80 -26.40
N ASN A 120 -14.21 -38.12 -26.21
CA ASN A 120 -15.34 -39.05 -26.21
C ASN A 120 -16.08 -39.11 -24.87
N GLU A 121 -15.62 -38.39 -23.84
CA GLU A 121 -16.26 -38.36 -22.52
C GLU A 121 -17.65 -37.71 -22.59
N GLU A 122 -18.67 -38.40 -22.07
CA GLU A 122 -20.03 -37.90 -22.11
C GLU A 122 -20.18 -36.64 -21.25
N GLY A 123 -20.85 -35.61 -21.79
CA GLY A 123 -21.16 -34.41 -21.01
C GLY A 123 -19.91 -33.58 -20.65
N LEU A 124 -18.83 -33.70 -21.43
CA LEU A 124 -17.68 -32.80 -21.33
C LEU A 124 -18.13 -31.33 -21.36
N PHE A 125 -17.53 -30.50 -20.51
CA PHE A 125 -17.93 -29.11 -20.21
C PHE A 125 -19.33 -28.91 -19.59
N ARG A 126 -20.20 -29.92 -19.55
CA ARG A 126 -21.55 -29.85 -18.95
C ARG A 126 -21.59 -30.40 -17.53
N ILE A 127 -20.96 -31.55 -17.29
CA ILE A 127 -20.94 -32.23 -15.99
C ILE A 127 -20.01 -31.47 -15.03
N ALA A 128 -20.43 -31.39 -13.76
CA ALA A 128 -19.65 -30.75 -12.70
C ALA A 128 -18.46 -31.64 -12.27
N PRO A 129 -17.28 -31.05 -12.01
CA PRO A 129 -16.10 -31.81 -11.60
C PRO A 129 -16.14 -32.11 -10.10
N SER A 130 -15.17 -32.90 -9.64
CA SER A 130 -14.79 -32.84 -8.23
C SER A 130 -14.17 -31.48 -7.90
N HIS A 131 -14.88 -30.65 -7.12
CA HIS A 131 -14.40 -29.32 -6.74
C HIS A 131 -13.05 -29.31 -6.00
N GLY A 132 -12.79 -30.34 -5.18
CA GLY A 132 -11.49 -30.47 -4.50
C GLY A 132 -10.35 -30.69 -5.47
N LYS A 133 -10.55 -31.57 -6.46
CA LYS A 133 -9.59 -31.82 -7.53
C LYS A 133 -9.42 -30.61 -8.45
N GLN A 134 -10.50 -29.88 -8.74
CA GLN A 134 -10.44 -28.63 -9.51
C GLN A 134 -9.57 -27.58 -8.81
N LYS A 135 -9.79 -27.34 -7.51
CA LYS A 135 -8.96 -26.40 -6.74
C LYS A 135 -7.49 -26.82 -6.70
N LYS A 136 -7.22 -28.12 -6.58
CA LYS A 136 -5.87 -28.67 -6.64
C LYS A 136 -5.21 -28.38 -8.00
N LEU A 137 -5.90 -28.68 -9.11
CA LEU A 137 -5.39 -28.43 -10.46
C LEU A 137 -5.14 -26.94 -10.71
N VAL A 138 -6.01 -26.04 -10.23
CA VAL A 138 -5.79 -24.58 -10.29
C VAL A 138 -4.48 -24.19 -9.60
N SER A 139 -4.22 -24.72 -8.39
CA SER A 139 -2.97 -24.46 -7.67
C SER A 139 -1.75 -25.02 -8.41
N GLU A 140 -1.84 -26.22 -8.96
CA GLU A 140 -0.76 -26.84 -9.75
C GLU A 140 -0.45 -26.03 -11.02
N ILE A 141 -1.48 -25.50 -11.68
CA ILE A 141 -1.31 -24.62 -12.86
C ILE A 141 -0.68 -23.29 -12.47
N ASN A 142 -1.10 -22.65 -11.36
CA ASN A 142 -0.50 -21.41 -10.87
C ASN A 142 0.99 -21.56 -10.54
N LEU A 143 1.40 -22.74 -10.06
CA LEU A 143 2.80 -23.06 -9.82
C LEU A 143 3.57 -23.50 -11.08
N GLN A 144 2.88 -23.64 -12.22
CA GLN A 144 3.45 -24.09 -13.50
C GLN A 144 4.20 -25.44 -13.41
N ILE A 145 3.76 -26.34 -12.52
CA ILE A 145 4.44 -27.62 -12.25
C ILE A 145 3.96 -28.78 -13.12
N ILE A 146 2.95 -28.57 -13.97
CA ILE A 146 2.42 -29.62 -14.83
C ILE A 146 3.20 -29.64 -16.14
N ASP A 147 3.85 -30.76 -16.41
CA ASP A 147 4.58 -30.96 -17.65
C ASP A 147 3.60 -31.10 -18.83
N LYS A 148 4.05 -30.65 -20.01
CA LYS A 148 3.35 -30.85 -21.27
C LYS A 148 3.18 -32.35 -21.60
N ALA A 149 3.98 -33.26 -21.05
CA ALA A 149 3.79 -34.70 -21.27
C ALA A 149 2.76 -35.35 -20.33
N SER A 150 2.31 -34.65 -19.28
CA SER A 150 1.47 -35.25 -18.24
C SER A 150 0.10 -35.67 -18.75
N THR A 151 -0.37 -36.82 -18.30
CA THR A 151 -1.70 -37.36 -18.63
C THR A 151 -2.67 -37.29 -17.46
N LEU A 152 -3.98 -37.34 -17.74
CA LEU A 152 -5.02 -37.38 -16.71
C LEU A 152 -4.86 -38.55 -15.73
N SER A 153 -4.43 -39.72 -16.23
CA SER A 153 -4.18 -40.91 -15.42
C SER A 153 -3.05 -40.71 -14.42
N GLU A 154 -1.96 -40.07 -14.83
CA GLU A 154 -0.81 -39.79 -13.96
C GLU A 154 -1.17 -38.79 -12.85
N LEU A 155 -1.98 -37.79 -13.19
CA LEU A 155 -2.41 -36.75 -12.27
C LEU A 155 -3.63 -37.15 -11.42
N ASN A 156 -4.24 -38.32 -11.69
CA ASN A 156 -5.45 -38.81 -11.04
C ASN A 156 -6.65 -37.82 -11.15
N TYR A 157 -6.84 -37.25 -12.34
CA TYR A 157 -7.96 -36.35 -12.65
C TYR A 157 -8.95 -37.00 -13.61
N ASP A 158 -10.24 -36.77 -13.38
CA ASP A 158 -11.32 -37.03 -14.34
C ASP A 158 -11.37 -35.92 -15.40
N PRO A 159 -11.82 -36.20 -16.64
CA PRO A 159 -11.84 -35.20 -17.72
C PRO A 159 -12.68 -33.96 -17.41
N HIS A 160 -13.67 -34.04 -16.53
CA HIS A 160 -14.48 -32.88 -16.14
C HIS A 160 -13.70 -31.84 -15.33
N VAL A 161 -12.62 -32.24 -14.64
CA VAL A 161 -11.76 -31.35 -13.86
C VAL A 161 -11.05 -30.31 -14.74
N PRO A 162 -10.18 -30.67 -15.72
CA PRO A 162 -9.56 -29.67 -16.60
C PRO A 162 -10.59 -28.91 -17.44
N ALA A 163 -11.71 -29.53 -17.85
CA ALA A 163 -12.79 -28.83 -18.56
C ALA A 163 -13.39 -27.69 -17.72
N SER A 164 -13.56 -27.93 -16.41
CA SER A 164 -14.10 -26.92 -15.49
C SER A 164 -13.05 -25.90 -15.07
N THR A 165 -11.79 -26.30 -14.92
CA THR A 165 -10.66 -25.39 -14.71
C THR A 165 -10.48 -24.44 -15.89
N LEU A 166 -10.62 -24.91 -17.13
CA LEU A 166 -10.57 -24.06 -18.32
C LEU A 166 -11.70 -23.02 -18.33
N LYS A 167 -12.95 -23.45 -18.03
CA LYS A 167 -14.08 -22.52 -17.88
C LYS A 167 -13.83 -21.47 -16.80
N GLN A 168 -13.26 -21.89 -15.67
CA GLN A 168 -12.93 -20.97 -14.59
C GLN A 168 -11.89 -19.94 -15.04
N TYR A 169 -10.81 -20.38 -15.69
CA TYR A 169 -9.77 -19.50 -16.21
C TYR A 169 -10.35 -18.42 -17.14
N LEU A 170 -11.15 -18.82 -18.14
CA LEU A 170 -11.75 -17.90 -19.11
C LEU A 170 -12.72 -16.91 -18.47
N ARG A 171 -13.43 -17.30 -17.40
CA ARG A 171 -14.35 -16.42 -16.67
C ARG A 171 -13.63 -15.41 -15.78
N GLU A 172 -12.44 -15.75 -15.30
CA GLU A 172 -11.66 -14.90 -14.41
C GLU A 172 -10.75 -13.92 -15.16
N LEU A 173 -10.65 -14.01 -16.49
CA LEU A 173 -9.92 -13.04 -17.30
C LEU A 173 -10.45 -11.60 -17.07
N PRO A 174 -9.56 -10.60 -16.91
CA PRO A 174 -9.96 -9.20 -16.76
C PRO A 174 -10.77 -8.65 -17.94
N ASP A 175 -10.40 -9.08 -19.15
CA ASP A 175 -11.16 -8.85 -20.38
C ASP A 175 -11.58 -10.19 -20.97
N CYS A 176 -12.83 -10.29 -21.42
CA CYS A 176 -13.32 -11.55 -21.96
C CYS A 176 -12.56 -11.91 -23.25
N LEU A 177 -12.55 -13.19 -23.62
CA LEU A 177 -11.78 -13.67 -24.78
C LEU A 177 -12.20 -12.97 -26.10
N LEU A 178 -13.47 -12.56 -26.22
CA LEU A 178 -13.99 -11.84 -27.39
C LEU A 178 -13.75 -10.32 -27.33
N THR A 179 -13.09 -9.84 -26.29
CA THR A 179 -12.82 -8.44 -25.92
C THR A 179 -14.08 -7.62 -25.69
N ASN A 180 -14.13 -6.90 -24.57
CA ASN A 180 -15.26 -6.05 -24.21
C ASN A 180 -15.53 -4.95 -25.26
N ALA A 181 -14.47 -4.51 -25.96
CA ALA A 181 -14.55 -3.50 -27.02
C ALA A 181 -15.40 -3.93 -28.23
N LEU A 182 -15.50 -5.24 -28.50
CA LEU A 182 -16.22 -5.78 -29.66
C LEU A 182 -17.63 -6.29 -29.29
N LEU A 183 -18.02 -6.28 -28.02
CA LEU A 183 -19.31 -6.84 -27.57
C LEU A 183 -20.54 -6.25 -28.27
N SER A 184 -20.54 -4.95 -28.56
CA SER A 184 -21.63 -4.33 -29.32
C SER A 184 -21.75 -4.93 -30.73
N GLN A 185 -20.62 -5.09 -31.42
CA GLN A 185 -20.57 -5.66 -32.76
C GLN A 185 -21.02 -7.13 -32.76
N TRP A 186 -20.64 -7.91 -31.74
CA TRP A 186 -21.10 -9.29 -31.59
C TRP A 186 -22.62 -9.38 -31.42
N ASN A 187 -23.23 -8.47 -30.64
CA ASN A 187 -24.68 -8.44 -30.45
C ASN A 187 -25.44 -8.02 -31.72
N ASP A 188 -24.86 -7.10 -32.49
CA ASP A 188 -25.44 -6.63 -33.75
C ASP A 188 -25.45 -7.75 -34.82
N VAL A 189 -24.47 -8.66 -34.80
CA VAL A 189 -24.43 -9.81 -35.73
C VAL A 189 -25.46 -10.90 -35.36
N ILE A 190 -25.75 -11.08 -34.07
CA ILE A 190 -26.71 -12.10 -33.60
C ILE A 190 -28.17 -11.67 -33.80
N SER A 191 -28.42 -10.37 -33.97
CA SER A 191 -29.76 -9.81 -34.20
C SER A 191 -30.21 -9.85 -35.67
N ILE A 192 -29.47 -10.57 -36.52
CA ILE A 192 -29.79 -10.90 -37.93
C ILE A 192 -30.19 -12.38 -38.01
#